data_AF-A0A7C6NI79-F1
#
_entry.id   AF-A0A7C6NI79-F1
#
_cell.length_a   1.000
_cell.length_b   1.000
_cell.length_c   1.000
_cell.angle_alpha   90.00
_cell.angle_beta   90.00
_cell.angle_gamma   90.00
#
_symmetry.space_group_name_H-M   'P 1'
#
loop_
_entity.id
_entity.type
_entity.pdbx_description
1 polymer ?
#
loop_
_entity_poly.entity_id
_entity_poly.type
_entity_poly.pdbx_seq_one_letter_code
_entity_poly.pdbx_strand_id
1 'polypeptide(L)' 'MPRECPADTIPYTIKAGDTLYKIALEYDTTVDEILNVNPGIDPLNLMIGSQICVPTLRH' A
#
# COMPACT_ATOMS: atom_id res chain seq x y z
N MET A 1 3.01 -9.40 -17.60
CA MET A 1 3.94 -9.41 -16.47
C MET A 1 3.15 -8.91 -15.27
N PRO A 2 2.93 -9.73 -14.23
CA PRO A 2 2.25 -9.21 -13.06
C PRO A 2 3.11 -8.07 -12.53
N ARG A 3 2.49 -6.95 -12.15
CA ARG A 3 3.19 -5.87 -11.47
C ARG A 3 3.52 -6.42 -10.08
N GLU A 4 4.63 -7.15 -10.00
CA GLU A 4 5.07 -7.76 -8.76
C GLU A 4 5.54 -6.64 -7.84
N CYS A 5 5.04 -6.69 -6.61
CA CYS A 5 5.46 -5.76 -5.58
C CYS A 5 6.96 -5.95 -5.29
N PRO A 6 7.72 -4.86 -5.01
CA PRO A 6 9.13 -4.96 -4.66
C PRO A 6 9.41 -5.92 -3.51
N ALA A 7 10.66 -6.37 -3.39
CA ALA A 7 11.09 -7.13 -2.21
C ALA A 7 10.73 -6.37 -0.92
N ASP A 8 10.35 -7.12 0.12
CA ASP A 8 9.92 -6.60 1.43
C ASP A 8 8.58 -5.82 1.43
N THR A 9 7.81 -5.95 0.36
CA THR A 9 6.42 -5.46 0.29
C THR A 9 5.46 -6.58 -0.06
N ILE A 10 4.20 -6.44 0.35
CA ILE A 10 3.13 -7.39 0.03
C ILE A 10 2.04 -6.72 -0.82
N PRO A 11 1.42 -7.45 -1.76
CA PRO A 11 0.28 -6.93 -2.49
C PRO A 11 -0.95 -6.84 -1.56
N TYR A 12 -1.57 -5.67 -1.53
CA TYR A 12 -2.80 -5.39 -0.79
C TYR A 12 -3.87 -4.86 -1.73
N THR A 13 -5.08 -5.42 -1.65
CA THR A 13 -6.24 -4.94 -2.42
C THR A 13 -7.07 -4.00 -1.55
N ILE A 14 -7.22 -2.76 -2.00
CA ILE A 14 -7.99 -1.72 -1.32
C ILE A 14 -9.45 -2.14 -1.20
N LYS A 15 -10.00 -2.03 0.01
CA LYS A 15 -11.39 -2.33 0.36
C LYS A 15 -12.15 -1.03 0.67
N ALA A 16 -13.47 -1.14 0.70
CA ALA A 16 -14.33 -0.01 1.05
C ALA A 16 -14.05 0.46 2.50
N GLY A 17 -13.76 1.76 2.65
CA GLY A 17 -13.47 2.37 3.95
C GLY A 17 -12.00 2.34 4.38
N ASP A 18 -11.13 1.77 3.54
CA ASP A 18 -9.68 1.84 3.75
C ASP A 18 -9.16 3.27 3.52
N THR A 19 -8.07 3.56 4.21
CA THR A 19 -7.26 4.76 4.02
C THR A 19 -5.81 4.34 4.11
N LEU A 20 -4.89 5.03 3.41
CA LEU A 20 -3.46 4.70 3.53
C LEU A 20 -2.99 4.73 4.99
N TYR A 21 -3.56 5.63 5.81
CA TYR A 21 -3.25 5.71 7.23
C TYR A 21 -3.63 4.43 8.00
N LYS A 22 -4.84 3.90 7.79
CA LYS A 22 -5.26 2.64 8.43
C LYS A 22 -4.40 1.46 7.98
N ILE A 23 -4.08 1.40 6.69
CA ILE A 23 -3.24 0.34 6.13
C ILE A 23 -1.83 0.45 6.73
N ALA A 24 -1.25 1.65 6.79
CA ALA A 24 0.06 1.88 7.39
C ALA A 24 0.12 1.40 8.84
N LEU A 25 -0.90 1.71 9.65
CA LEU A 25 -0.99 1.23 11.03
C LEU A 25 -1.14 -0.30 11.14
N GLU A 26 -1.90 -0.93 10.24
CA GLU A 26 -2.12 -2.38 10.26
C GLU A 26 -0.83 -3.15 9.94
N TYR A 27 0.01 -2.59 9.07
CA TYR A 27 1.24 -3.23 8.58
C TYR A 27 2.52 -2.70 9.22
N ASP A 28 2.40 -1.91 10.28
CA ASP A 28 3.52 -1.30 11.02
C ASP A 28 4.51 -0.56 10.07
N THR A 29 3.95 0.27 9.19
CA THR A 29 4.67 1.11 8.23
C THR A 29 4.10 2.53 8.25
N THR A 30 4.59 3.41 7.38
CA THR A 30 4.12 4.78 7.24
C THR A 30 3.42 5.02 5.90
N VAL A 31 2.56 6.04 5.85
CA VAL A 31 1.91 6.45 4.59
C VAL A 31 2.96 6.85 3.55
N ASP A 32 4.03 7.53 3.97
CA ASP A 32 5.14 7.93 3.10
C ASP A 32 5.85 6.72 2.49
N GLU A 33 6.12 5.67 3.27
CA GLU A 33 6.73 4.43 2.75
C GLU A 33 5.81 3.72 1.76
N ILE A 34 4.50 3.65 2.03
CA ILE A 34 3.52 3.12 1.07
C ILE A 34 3.55 3.93 -0.22
N LEU A 35 3.54 5.27 -0.16
CA LEU A 35 3.58 6.12 -1.35
C LEU A 35 4.89 5.98 -2.13
N ASN A 36 6.02 5.84 -1.45
CA ASN A 36 7.32 5.66 -2.06
C ASN A 36 7.40 4.38 -2.91
N VAL A 37 6.80 3.28 -2.46
CA VAL A 37 6.79 2.02 -3.21
C VAL A 37 5.65 1.92 -4.23
N ASN A 38 4.72 2.89 -4.26
CA ASN A 38 3.62 2.96 -5.21
C ASN A 38 3.63 4.29 -5.99
N PRO A 39 4.60 4.48 -6.91
CA PRO A 39 4.67 5.71 -7.70
C PRO A 39 3.40 5.91 -8.53
N GLY A 40 2.79 7.09 -8.39
CA GLY A 40 1.58 7.49 -9.13
C GLY A 40 0.25 7.18 -8.44
N ILE A 41 0.26 6.67 -7.20
CA ILE A 41 -0.96 6.61 -6.40
C ILE A 41 -1.29 7.98 -5.82
N ASP A 42 -2.56 8.35 -5.93
CA ASP A 42 -3.13 9.51 -5.25
C ASP A 42 -3.72 9.06 -3.89
N PRO A 43 -3.17 9.51 -2.75
CA PRO A 43 -3.66 9.16 -1.43
C PRO A 43 -5.10 9.64 -1.16
N LEU A 44 -5.57 10.67 -1.89
CA LEU A 44 -6.92 11.20 -1.77
C LEU A 44 -7.93 10.47 -2.67
N ASN A 45 -7.45 9.66 -3.60
CA ASN A 45 -8.29 8.97 -4.58
C ASN A 45 -7.96 7.47 -4.64
N LEU A 46 -8.13 6.80 -3.50
CA LEU A 46 -7.98 5.36 -3.38
C LEU A 46 -9.18 4.64 -4.01
N MET A 47 -8.94 3.91 -5.10
CA MET A 47 -9.98 3.19 -5.82
C MET A 47 -10.14 1.77 -5.28
N ILE A 48 -11.35 1.44 -4.78
CA ILE A 48 -11.68 0.12 -4.25
C ILE A 48 -11.42 -0.97 -5.30
N GLY A 49 -10.82 -2.08 -4.89
CA GLY A 49 -10.42 -3.18 -5.77
C GLY A 49 -9.07 -2.96 -6.44
N SER A 50 -8.46 -1.79 -6.31
CA SER A 50 -7.08 -1.57 -6.79
C SER A 50 -6.08 -2.25 -5.88
N GLN A 51 -5.00 -2.75 -6.49
CA GLN A 51 -3.90 -3.37 -5.78
C GLN A 51 -2.76 -2.36 -5.59
N ILE A 52 -2.23 -2.31 -4.37
CA ILE A 52 -1.07 -1.52 -3.97
C ILE A 52 -0.05 -2.44 -3.30
N CYS A 53 1.20 -2.00 -3.21
CA CYS A 53 2.26 -2.69 -2.49
C CYS A 53 2.43 -2.06 -1.11
N VAL A 54 2.33 -2.86 -0.05
CA VAL A 54 2.46 -2.37 1.33
C VAL A 54 3.79 -2.87 1.90
N PRO A 55 4.71 -2.00 2.31
CA PRO A 55 5.92 -2.40 3.01
C PRO A 55 5.59 -3.12 4.30
N THR A 56 6.27 -4.23 4.57
CA THR A 56 6.21 -4.90 5.86
C THR A 56 7.60 -4.82 6.48
N LEU A 57 7.78 -3.96 7.48
CA LEU A 57 9.01 -3.95 8.26
C LEU A 57 9.05 -5.25 9.07
N ARG A 58 9.69 -6.30 8.53
CA ARG A 58 10.14 -7.43 9.35
C ARG A 58 11.36 -6.95 10.11
N HIS A 59 11.15 -6.50 11.35
CA HIS A 59 12.24 -6.23 12.27
C HIS A 59 12.69 -7.50 13.02
#